data_AF-A0A9X3Y8Q0-F1
#
_entry.id   AF-A0A9X3Y8Q0-F1
#
_cell.length_a   1.000
_cell.length_b   1.000
_cell.length_c   1.000
_cell.angle_alpha   90.00
_cell.angle_beta   90.00
_cell.angle_gamma   90.00
#
_symmetry.space_group_name_H-M   'P 1'
#
loop_
_entity.id
_entity.type
_entity.pdbx_description
1 polymer ?
#
loop_
_entity_poly.entity_id
_entity_poly.type
_entity_poly.pdbx_seq_one_letter_code
_entity_poly.pdbx_strand_id
1 'polypeptide(L)' 'MTVTHNGKQYTASKLNDNEWKLSSVDKPRESLTMNRQQMALAGLLEQVEKQS' A
#
# COMPACT_ATOMS: atom_id res chain seq x y z
N MET A 1 1.16 7.37 -3.23
CA MET A 1 2.30 7.64 -2.31
C MET A 1 3.27 6.46 -2.31
N THR A 2 4.54 6.60 -1.89
CA THR A 2 5.47 5.47 -1.80
C THR A 2 5.65 5.00 -0.35
N VAL A 3 5.35 3.73 -0.08
CA VAL A 3 5.51 3.09 1.24
C VAL A 3 6.55 1.99 1.20
N THR A 4 7.15 1.70 2.35
CA THR A 4 8.07 0.56 2.51
C THR A 4 7.37 -0.57 3.24
N HIS A 5 7.37 -1.76 2.64
CA HIS A 5 6.83 -2.98 3.25
C HIS A 5 7.80 -4.14 3.01
N ASN A 6 8.17 -4.86 4.09
CA ASN A 6 9.13 -5.97 4.04
C ASN A 6 10.44 -5.64 3.31
N GLY A 7 10.99 -4.44 3.53
CA GLY A 7 12.24 -3.98 2.93
C GLY A 7 12.14 -3.60 1.44
N LYS A 8 10.95 -3.57 0.86
CA LYS A 8 10.71 -3.16 -0.54
C LYS A 8 9.83 -1.92 -0.61
N GLN A 9 10.02 -1.11 -1.64
CA GLN A 9 9.21 0.08 -1.88
C GLN A 9 8.03 -0.21 -2.82
N TYR A 10 6.87 0.34 -2.47
CA TYR A 10 5.63 0.20 -3.22
C TYR A 10 4.95 1.54 -3.38
N THR A 11 4.38 1.79 -4.56
CA THR A 11 3.41 2.85 -4.77
C THR A 11 2.04 2.35 -4.29
N ALA A 12 1.51 2.97 -3.24
CA ALA A 12 0.17 2.73 -2.72
C ALA A 12 -0.87 3.61 -3.44
N SER A 13 -1.93 2.97 -3.91
CA SER A 13 -3.11 3.60 -4.54
C SER A 13 -4.38 3.03 -3.93
N LYS A 14 -5.30 3.88 -3.48
CA LYS A 14 -6.60 3.47 -2.95
C LYS A 14 -7.46 2.92 -4.10
N LEU A 15 -8.00 1.70 -3.97
CA LEU A 15 -8.91 1.10 -4.95
C LEU A 15 -10.37 1.41 -4.59
N ASN A 16 -10.69 1.33 -3.30
CA ASN A 16 -11.98 1.65 -2.71
C ASN A 16 -11.77 2.01 -1.22
N ASP A 17 -12.85 2.23 -0.48
CA ASP A 17 -12.78 2.67 0.92
C ASP A 17 -12.04 1.71 1.86
N ASN A 18 -11.93 0.43 1.51
CA ASN A 18 -11.35 -0.61 2.35
C ASN A 18 -10.13 -1.29 1.74
N GLU A 19 -9.71 -0.95 0.52
CA GLU A 19 -8.64 -1.66 -0.18
C GLU A 19 -7.66 -0.71 -0.88
N TRP A 20 -6.39 -1.11 -0.82
CA TRP A 20 -5.28 -0.43 -1.45
C TRP A 20 -4.51 -1.41 -2.34
N LYS A 21 -4.12 -0.93 -3.51
CA LYS A 21 -3.16 -1.60 -4.37
C LYS A 21 -1.77 -1.05 -4.09
N LEU A 22 -0.83 -1.95 -3.82
CA LEU A 22 0.59 -1.69 -3.62
C LEU A 22 1.33 -2.24 -4.84
N SER A 23 1.76 -1.35 -5.73
CA SER A 23 2.54 -1.71 -6.92
C SER A 23 4.02 -1.49 -6.66
N SER A 24 4.86 -2.50 -6.90
CA SER A 24 6.31 -2.39 -6.67
C SER A 24 6.91 -1.26 -7.50
N VAL A 25 7.76 -0.44 -6.88
CA VAL A 25 8.45 0.67 -7.57
C VAL A 25 9.42 0.13 -8.62
N ASP A 26 10.20 -0.90 -8.26
CA ASP A 26 11.23 -1.46 -9.15
C ASP A 26 10.65 -2.39 -10.22
N LYS A 27 9.49 -3.00 -9.93
CA LYS A 27 8.83 -3.97 -10.82
C LYS A 27 7.33 -3.69 -10.89
N PRO A 28 6.88 -2.72 -11.71
CA PRO A 28 5.48 -2.26 -11.72
C PRO A 28 4.42 -3.33 -12.04
N ARG A 29 4.82 -4.46 -12.63
CA ARG A 29 3.94 -5.62 -12.88
C ARG A 29 3.68 -6.45 -11.61
N GLU A 30 4.56 -6.37 -10.62
CA GLU A 30 4.35 -6.97 -9.29
C GLU A 30 3.49 -6.01 -8.47
N SER A 31 2.29 -6.44 -8.13
CA SER A 31 1.40 -5.69 -7.24
C SER A 31 0.68 -6.61 -6.28
N LEU A 32 0.31 -6.08 -5.13
CA LEU A 32 -0.47 -6.76 -4.11
C LEU A 32 -1.64 -5.86 -3.69
N THR A 33 -2.77 -6.47 -3.38
CA THR A 33 -3.93 -5.77 -2.84
C THR A 33 -4.00 -6.07 -1.35
N MET A 34 -4.13 -5.03 -0.55
CA MET A 34 -4.33 -5.14 0.89
C MET A 34 -5.64 -4.49 1.29
N ASN A 35 -6.39 -5.18 2.14
CA ASN A 35 -7.54 -4.60 2.81
C ASN A 35 -7.10 -3.72 4.00
N ARG A 36 -8.04 -2.98 4.58
CA ARG A 36 -7.80 -2.05 5.69
C ARG A 36 -7.12 -2.69 6.90
N GLN A 37 -7.52 -3.91 7.26
CA GLN A 37 -6.92 -4.64 8.38
C GLN A 37 -5.47 -5.03 8.07
N GLN A 38 -5.19 -5.51 6.85
CA GLN A 38 -3.84 -5.86 6.40
C GLN A 38 -2.93 -4.62 6.35
N MET A 39 -3.45 -3.49 5.86
CA MET A 39 -2.74 -2.21 5.88
C MET A 39 -2.42 -1.76 7.31
N ALA A 40 -3.35 -1.93 8.25
CA ALA A 40 -3.14 -1.59 9.66
C ALA A 40 -2.08 -2.48 10.31
N LEU A 41 -2.17 -3.80 10.10
CA LEU A 41 -1.19 -4.77 10.59
C LEU A 41 0.21 -4.54 10.00
N ALA A 42 0.29 -4.07 8.75
CA ALA A 42 1.53 -3.70 8.10
C ALA A 42 2.08 -2.33 8.55
N GLY A 43 1.36 -1.58 9.39
CA GLY A 43 1.74 -0.22 9.81
C GLY A 43 1.64 0.82 8.68
N LEU A 44 0.91 0.51 7.62
CA LEU A 44 0.79 1.33 6.40
C LEU A 44 -0.47 2.19 6.40
N LEU A 45 -1.51 1.81 7.14
CA LEU A 45 -2.83 2.44 7.05
C LEU A 45 -2.78 3.96 7.34
N GLU A 46 -2.14 4.36 8.44
CA GLU A 46 -2.03 5.78 8.78
C GLU A 46 -1.24 6.59 7.74
N GLN A 47 -0.25 5.98 7.08
CA GLN A 47 0.56 6.67 6.07
C GLN A 47 -0.26 6.97 4.82
N VAL A 48 -1.10 6.02 4.41
CA VAL A 48 -1.94 6.17 3.21
C VAL A 48 -3.20 7.00 3.45
N GLU A 49 -3.76 6.99 4.67
CA GLU A 49 -4.96 7.78 5.02
C GLU A 49 -4.63 9.26 5.32
N LYS A 50 -3.46 9.59 5.87
CA LYS A 50 -3.06 10.99 6.13
C LYS A 50 -2.80 11.80 4.85
N GLN A 51 -2.63 11.14 3.70
CA GLN A 51 -2.29 11.76 2.42
C GLN A 51 -3.38 11.64 1.35
N SER A 52 -4.49 10.94 1.63
CA SER A 52 -5.61 10.75 0.69
C SER A 52 -6.64 11.88 0.75
#